data_AF-A0A959FB68-F1
#
_entry.id   AF-A0A959FB68-F1
#
_cell.length_a   1.000
_cell.length_b   1.000
_cell.length_c   1.000
_cell.angle_alpha   90.00
_cell.angle_beta   90.00
_cell.angle_gamma   90.00
#
_symmetry.space_group_name_H-M   'P 1'
#
loop_
_entity.id
_entity.type
_entity.pdbx_description
1 polymer ?
#
loop_
_entity_poly.entity_id
_entity_poly.type
_entity_poly.pdbx_seq_one_letter_code
_entity_poly.pdbx_strand_id
1 'polypeptide(L)'
;MHSEFKTYLQLGFEHIADLNGYDHILFIVVLCAVYQIHEWRKVGILVTAFTIGHSLTLALAALDVIRVPTTWVEFLIPVTIFLTALYNVIIHKPGQEVEGTFSRKLNWNYLFAMLFGLIHGMGFSNFFRSMQMPGEESSLVRQLLAFNIGVELGQLTIVAFILLLSFLGMKLLRIPQRDWNLFISGMAAGPALIMIFERIPS
;
A
#
# COMPACT_ATOMS: atom_id res chain seq x y z
N MET A 1 22.25 18.25 14.48
CA MET A 1 22.11 16.78 14.38
C MET A 1 20.64 16.45 14.44
N HIS A 2 20.03 16.00 13.34
CA HIS A 2 18.70 15.39 13.43
C HIS A 2 18.84 14.07 14.19
N SER A 3 17.90 13.79 15.10
CA SER A 3 17.82 12.49 15.75
C SER A 3 17.67 11.43 14.66
N GLU A 4 18.42 10.34 14.76
CA GLU A 4 18.35 9.16 13.87
C GLU A 4 16.89 8.75 13.58
N PHE A 5 16.04 8.78 14.61
CA PHE A 5 14.61 8.51 14.50
C PHE A 5 13.90 9.42 13.47
N LYS A 6 14.24 10.72 13.43
CA LYS A 6 13.64 11.67 12.49
C LYS A 6 14.06 11.34 11.05
N THR A 7 15.31 10.93 10.85
CA THR A 7 15.82 10.53 9.52
C THR A 7 15.04 9.33 8.99
N TYR A 8 14.88 8.27 9.79
CA TYR A 8 14.13 7.08 9.36
C TYR A 8 12.64 7.34 9.20
N LEU A 9 12.04 8.19 10.05
CA LEU A 9 10.66 8.61 9.91
C LEU A 9 10.43 9.37 8.60
N GLN A 10 11.32 10.31 8.26
CA GLN A 10 11.26 11.04 7.00
C GLN A 10 11.46 10.10 5.81
N LEU A 11 12.42 9.19 5.90
CA LEU A 11 12.69 8.19 4.87
C LEU A 11 11.47 7.29 4.60
N GLY A 12 10.77 6.84 5.66
CA GLY A 12 9.55 6.05 5.51
C GLY A 12 8.41 6.82 4.86
N PHE A 13 8.26 8.10 5.20
CA PHE A 13 7.28 8.97 4.57
C PHE A 13 7.59 9.18 3.08
N GLU A 14 8.84 9.52 2.76
CA GLU A 14 9.31 9.74 1.39
C GLU A 14 9.25 8.47 0.55
N HIS A 15 9.52 7.30 1.14
CA HIS A 15 9.41 6.00 0.45
C HIS A 15 8.00 5.74 -0.09
N ILE A 16 6.96 6.08 0.68
CA ILE A 16 5.57 5.90 0.27
C ILE A 16 5.10 7.01 -0.67
N ALA A 17 5.60 8.22 -0.46
CA ALA A 17 5.21 9.41 -1.21
C ALA A 17 6.10 9.70 -2.43
N ASP A 18 7.03 8.81 -2.77
CA ASP A 18 7.92 8.98 -3.92
C ASP A 18 7.15 8.86 -5.24
N LEU A 19 7.27 9.90 -6.07
CA LEU A 19 6.65 9.94 -7.38
C LEU A 19 7.42 9.12 -8.42
N ASN A 20 8.70 8.83 -8.19
CA ASN A 20 9.49 7.99 -9.10
C ASN A 20 9.12 6.50 -8.92
N GLY A 21 8.87 6.08 -7.68
CA GLY A 21 8.37 4.75 -7.30
C GLY A 21 6.88 4.74 -6.95
N TYR A 22 6.03 5.27 -7.83
CA TYR A 22 4.60 5.53 -7.56
C TYR A 22 3.73 4.26 -7.34
N ASP A 23 4.32 3.07 -7.26
CA ASP A 23 3.64 1.79 -7.03
C ASP A 23 2.77 1.81 -5.76
N HIS A 24 3.27 2.39 -4.67
CA HIS A 24 2.51 2.56 -3.42
C HIS A 24 1.30 3.46 -3.60
N ILE A 25 1.51 4.61 -4.23
CA ILE A 25 0.46 5.59 -4.47
C ILE A 25 -0.63 4.92 -5.33
N LEU A 26 -0.23 4.23 -6.39
CA LEU A 26 -1.14 3.53 -7.29
C LEU A 26 -1.94 2.44 -6.56
N PHE A 27 -1.28 1.67 -5.68
CA PHE A 27 -1.94 0.67 -4.86
C PHE A 27 -2.95 1.29 -3.88
N ILE A 28 -2.59 2.35 -3.18
CA ILE A 28 -3.47 3.03 -2.22
C ILE A 28 -4.66 3.66 -2.95
N VAL A 29 -4.42 4.27 -4.12
CA VAL A 29 -5.45 4.84 -5.00
C VAL A 29 -6.46 3.77 -5.40
N VAL A 30 -6.01 2.62 -5.89
CA VAL A 30 -6.93 1.54 -6.29
C VAL A 30 -7.66 0.96 -5.08
N LEU A 31 -6.97 0.73 -3.96
CA LEU A 31 -7.60 0.18 -2.76
C LEU A 31 -8.70 1.10 -2.20
N CYS A 32 -8.50 2.42 -2.28
CA CYS A 32 -9.46 3.43 -1.83
C CYS A 32 -10.62 3.67 -2.80
N ALA A 33 -10.55 3.19 -4.04
CA ALA A 33 -11.54 3.45 -5.09
C ALA A 33 -12.97 3.01 -4.71
N VAL A 34 -13.09 2.03 -3.84
CA VAL A 34 -14.37 1.43 -3.41
C VAL A 34 -14.92 2.02 -2.10
N TYR A 35 -14.18 2.89 -1.43
CA TYR A 35 -14.56 3.44 -0.13
C TYR A 35 -15.02 4.88 -0.22
N GLN A 36 -15.92 5.26 0.69
CA GLN A 36 -16.35 6.64 0.89
C GLN A 36 -15.74 7.27 2.14
N ILE A 37 -15.81 8.60 2.22
CA ILE A 37 -15.25 9.37 3.34
C ILE A 37 -15.82 8.95 4.71
N HIS A 38 -17.08 8.49 4.77
CA HIS A 38 -17.69 8.02 6.02
C HIS A 38 -17.11 6.67 6.49
N GLU A 39 -16.42 5.94 5.62
CA GLU A 39 -15.78 4.65 5.89
C GLU A 39 -14.30 4.78 6.27
N TRP A 40 -13.84 5.98 6.65
CA TRP A 40 -12.44 6.26 6.99
C TRP A 40 -11.83 5.28 8.01
N ARG A 41 -12.64 4.70 8.92
CA ARG A 41 -12.19 3.65 9.86
C ARG A 41 -11.81 2.35 9.15
N LYS A 42 -12.60 1.92 8.15
CA LYS A 42 -12.30 0.73 7.33
C LYS A 42 -10.99 0.95 6.56
N VAL A 43 -10.81 2.15 6.02
CA VAL A 43 -9.57 2.52 5.29
C VAL A 43 -8.37 2.64 6.22
N GLY A 44 -8.53 3.15 7.44
CA GLY A 44 -7.47 3.14 8.44
C GLY A 44 -6.98 1.72 8.76
N ILE A 45 -7.89 0.75 8.92
CA ILE A 45 -7.53 -0.66 9.12
C ILE A 45 -6.78 -1.23 7.90
N LEU A 46 -7.15 -0.85 6.67
CA LEU A 46 -6.42 -1.25 5.46
C LEU A 46 -4.98 -0.74 5.46
N VAL A 47 -4.79 0.54 5.78
CA VAL A 47 -3.46 1.17 5.87
C VAL A 47 -2.62 0.42 6.89
N THR A 48 -3.14 0.20 8.09
CA THR A 48 -2.41 -0.54 9.13
C THR A 48 -2.12 -2.00 8.73
N ALA A 49 -3.04 -2.68 8.03
CA ALA A 49 -2.81 -4.03 7.53
C ALA A 49 -1.67 -4.10 6.51
N PHE A 50 -1.58 -3.10 5.61
CA PHE A 50 -0.43 -2.93 4.73
C PHE A 50 0.85 -2.72 5.53
N THR A 51 0.85 -1.78 6.48
CA THR A 51 2.04 -1.44 7.27
C THR A 51 2.54 -2.65 8.06
N ILE A 52 1.64 -3.48 8.60
CA ILE A 52 2.01 -4.71 9.30
C ILE A 52 2.71 -5.70 8.35
N GLY A 53 2.14 -5.95 7.17
CA GLY A 53 2.76 -6.84 6.18
C GLY A 53 4.13 -6.32 5.71
N HIS A 54 4.20 -5.02 5.45
CA HIS A 54 5.43 -4.32 5.06
C HIS A 54 6.50 -4.42 6.14
N SER A 55 6.14 -4.10 7.39
CA SER A 55 7.04 -4.17 8.55
C SER A 55 7.60 -5.58 8.73
N LEU A 56 6.74 -6.60 8.61
CA LEU A 56 7.12 -7.99 8.83
C LEU A 56 8.19 -8.43 7.81
N THR A 57 7.94 -8.21 6.53
CA THR A 57 8.86 -8.64 5.47
C THR A 57 10.12 -7.81 5.42
N LEU A 58 10.03 -6.50 5.69
CA LEU A 58 11.19 -5.64 5.85
C LEU A 58 12.07 -6.11 7.01
N ALA A 59 11.49 -6.49 8.15
CA ALA A 59 12.23 -7.01 9.30
C ALA A 59 12.87 -8.37 9.02
N LEU A 60 12.11 -9.32 8.45
CA LEU A 60 12.61 -10.65 8.09
C LEU A 60 13.73 -10.56 7.06
N ALA A 61 13.59 -9.65 6.10
CA ALA A 61 14.64 -9.39 5.16
C ALA A 61 15.82 -8.67 5.84
N ALA A 62 15.62 -7.64 6.66
CA ALA A 62 16.73 -6.97 7.36
C ALA A 62 17.58 -7.95 8.19
N LEU A 63 16.95 -8.93 8.83
CA LEU A 63 17.58 -10.01 9.61
C LEU A 63 18.10 -11.19 8.76
N ASP A 64 18.05 -11.05 7.43
CA ASP A 64 18.52 -12.06 6.46
C ASP A 64 17.83 -13.44 6.56
N VAL A 65 16.64 -13.51 7.18
CA VAL A 65 15.85 -14.74 7.33
C VAL A 65 15.23 -15.17 6.00
N ILE A 66 14.81 -14.21 5.17
CA ILE A 66 14.22 -14.44 3.85
C ILE A 66 15.04 -13.72 2.78
N ARG A 67 15.25 -14.40 1.66
CA ARG A 67 15.90 -13.87 0.46
C ARG A 67 15.06 -14.21 -0.76
N VAL A 68 14.40 -13.21 -1.32
CA VAL A 68 13.65 -13.32 -2.58
C VAL A 68 14.38 -12.48 -3.63
N PRO A 69 14.57 -12.98 -4.87
CA PRO A 69 15.18 -12.18 -5.92
C PRO A 69 14.35 -10.93 -6.20
N THR A 70 15.00 -9.77 -6.28
CA THR A 70 14.34 -8.47 -6.49
C THR A 70 13.50 -8.45 -7.75
N THR A 71 13.91 -9.15 -8.81
CA THR A 71 13.17 -9.29 -10.07
C THR A 71 11.76 -9.85 -9.87
N TRP A 72 11.60 -10.87 -9.01
CA TRP A 72 10.29 -11.42 -8.68
C TRP A 72 9.44 -10.46 -7.86
N VAL A 73 10.06 -9.73 -6.93
CA VAL A 73 9.33 -8.75 -6.10
C VAL A 73 8.81 -7.60 -6.96
N GLU A 74 9.69 -7.02 -7.79
CA GLU A 74 9.37 -5.94 -8.72
C GLU A 74 8.29 -6.31 -9.73
N PHE A 75 8.22 -7.59 -10.13
CA PHE A 75 7.13 -8.13 -10.95
C PHE A 75 5.82 -8.28 -10.19
N LEU A 76 5.86 -8.79 -8.95
CA LEU A 76 4.65 -9.08 -8.17
C LEU A 76 3.93 -7.82 -7.65
N ILE A 77 4.66 -6.72 -7.46
CA ILE A 77 4.09 -5.42 -7.07
C ILE A 77 3.03 -4.94 -8.08
N PRO A 78 3.31 -4.75 -9.39
CA PRO A 78 2.30 -4.31 -10.33
C PRO A 78 1.22 -5.38 -10.62
N VAL A 79 1.55 -6.67 -10.51
CA VAL A 79 0.56 -7.76 -10.59
C VAL A 79 -0.52 -7.59 -9.51
N THR A 80 -0.12 -7.34 -8.27
CA THR A 80 -1.06 -7.19 -7.15
C THR A 80 -1.89 -5.91 -7.23
N ILE A 81 -1.34 -4.82 -7.76
CA ILE A 81 -2.10 -3.60 -8.10
C ILE A 81 -3.17 -3.92 -9.15
N PHE A 82 -2.78 -4.58 -10.24
CA PHE A 82 -3.70 -4.93 -11.33
C PHE A 82 -4.83 -5.86 -10.86
N LEU A 83 -4.50 -6.89 -10.06
CA LEU A 83 -5.51 -7.79 -9.48
C LEU A 83 -6.48 -7.06 -8.54
N THR A 84 -5.99 -6.08 -7.78
CA THR A 84 -6.84 -5.26 -6.90
C THR A 84 -7.79 -4.39 -7.74
N ALA A 85 -7.31 -3.76 -8.82
CA ALA A 85 -8.17 -3.01 -9.75
C ALA A 85 -9.24 -3.91 -10.37
N LEU A 86 -8.84 -5.10 -10.81
CA LEU A 86 -9.74 -6.07 -11.42
C LEU A 86 -10.82 -6.54 -10.43
N TYR A 87 -10.43 -6.84 -9.18
CA TYR A 87 -11.35 -7.22 -8.12
C TYR A 87 -12.38 -6.12 -7.83
N ASN A 88 -11.92 -4.86 -7.75
CA ASN A 88 -12.79 -3.72 -7.52
C ASN A 88 -13.81 -3.51 -8.63
N VAL A 89 -13.48 -3.84 -9.88
CA VAL A 89 -14.40 -3.65 -11.02
C VAL A 89 -15.37 -4.83 -11.18
N ILE A 90 -14.89 -6.07 -11.02
CA ILE A 90 -15.67 -7.27 -11.33
C ILE A 90 -16.51 -7.72 -10.13
N ILE A 91 -15.90 -7.72 -8.94
CA ILE A 91 -16.46 -8.39 -7.76
C ILE A 91 -17.12 -7.38 -6.82
N HIS A 92 -16.56 -6.18 -6.67
CA HIS A 92 -17.12 -5.17 -5.79
C HIS A 92 -18.35 -4.50 -6.42
N LYS A 93 -19.55 -4.89 -5.96
CA LYS A 93 -20.83 -4.27 -6.35
C LYS A 93 -21.25 -3.22 -5.30
N PRO A 94 -21.39 -1.94 -5.67
CA PRO A 94 -21.84 -0.90 -4.75
C PRO A 94 -23.24 -1.24 -4.20
N GLY A 95 -23.42 -1.18 -2.88
CA GLY A 95 -24.71 -1.41 -2.21
C GLY A 95 -25.01 -2.85 -1.80
N GLN A 96 -24.11 -3.82 -2.05
CA GLN A 96 -24.16 -5.11 -1.36
C GLN A 96 -23.35 -5.04 -0.06
N GLU A 97 -23.80 -4.19 0.89
CA GLU A 97 -23.48 -4.46 2.28
C GLU A 97 -24.27 -5.72 2.65
N VAL A 98 -23.56 -6.83 2.83
CA VAL A 98 -24.14 -8.00 3.50
C VAL A 98 -24.45 -7.53 4.92
N GLU A 99 -25.70 -7.15 5.16
CA GLU A 99 -26.27 -7.00 6.49
C GLU A 99 -25.94 -8.26 7.29
N GLY A 100 -25.04 -8.14 8.25
CA GLY A 100 -24.50 -9.31 8.93
C GLY A 100 -23.41 -8.95 9.93
N THR A 101 -23.85 -8.36 11.04
CA THR A 101 -23.27 -8.46 12.39
C THR A 101 -21.99 -9.29 12.46
N PHE A 102 -20.82 -8.64 12.48
CA PHE A 102 -19.55 -9.20 12.97
C PHE A 102 -19.19 -10.64 12.52
N SER A 103 -19.67 -11.10 11.36
CA SER A 103 -19.45 -12.45 10.87
C SER A 103 -18.32 -12.47 9.86
N ARG A 104 -17.12 -12.81 10.35
CA ARG A 104 -16.08 -13.68 9.77
C ARG A 104 -15.99 -13.89 8.23
N LYS A 105 -16.37 -12.91 7.40
CA LYS A 105 -15.88 -12.80 6.03
C LYS A 105 -14.69 -11.87 6.08
N LEU A 106 -13.50 -12.46 5.98
CA LEU A 106 -12.28 -11.70 5.73
C LEU A 106 -12.57 -10.77 4.54
N ASN A 107 -12.56 -9.46 4.77
CA ASN A 107 -12.68 -8.51 3.68
C ASN A 107 -11.43 -8.70 2.82
N TRP A 108 -11.60 -9.18 1.59
CA TRP A 108 -10.51 -9.44 0.66
C TRP A 108 -9.60 -8.23 0.48
N ASN A 109 -10.12 -7.01 0.65
CA ASN A 109 -9.31 -5.79 0.60
C ASN A 109 -8.26 -5.73 1.73
N TYR A 110 -8.58 -6.22 2.95
CA TYR A 110 -7.59 -6.30 4.04
C TYR A 110 -6.51 -7.32 3.72
N LEU A 111 -6.88 -8.44 3.08
CA LEU A 111 -5.92 -9.43 2.64
C LEU A 111 -5.02 -8.87 1.52
N PHE A 112 -5.59 -8.19 0.53
CA PHE A 112 -4.80 -7.57 -0.54
C PHE A 112 -3.87 -6.49 -0.01
N ALA A 113 -4.32 -5.66 0.92
CA ALA A 113 -3.48 -4.67 1.59
C ALA A 113 -2.29 -5.32 2.30
N MET A 114 -2.55 -6.39 3.07
CA MET A 114 -1.50 -7.13 3.77
C MET A 114 -0.54 -7.84 2.79
N LEU A 115 -1.05 -8.50 1.75
CA LEU A 115 -0.24 -9.19 0.73
C LEU A 115 0.63 -8.20 -0.06
N PHE A 116 0.07 -7.06 -0.45
CA PHE A 116 0.84 -6.00 -1.09
C PHE A 116 1.93 -5.49 -0.15
N GLY A 117 1.61 -5.26 1.13
CA GLY A 117 2.59 -4.90 2.16
C GLY A 117 3.73 -5.92 2.27
N LEU A 118 3.40 -7.21 2.37
CA LEU A 118 4.40 -8.29 2.42
C LEU A 118 5.30 -8.29 1.18
N ILE A 119 4.72 -8.19 -0.02
CA ILE A 119 5.49 -8.21 -1.26
C ILE A 119 6.38 -6.97 -1.35
N HIS A 120 5.81 -5.80 -1.08
CA HIS A 120 6.52 -4.55 -1.23
C HIS A 120 7.65 -4.38 -0.21
N GLY A 121 7.45 -4.82 1.05
CA GLY A 121 8.49 -4.75 2.09
C GLY A 121 9.76 -5.55 1.74
N MET A 122 9.64 -6.59 0.92
CA MET A 122 10.80 -7.29 0.37
C MET A 122 11.58 -6.45 -0.65
N GLY A 123 10.90 -5.60 -1.44
CA GLY A 123 11.52 -4.81 -2.50
C GLY A 123 12.45 -3.73 -1.95
N PHE A 124 12.06 -3.12 -0.83
CA PHE A 124 12.87 -2.10 -0.15
C PHE A 124 14.00 -2.68 0.72
N SER A 125 13.99 -3.99 0.97
CA SER A 125 14.88 -4.60 1.95
C SER A 125 16.37 -4.50 1.63
N ASN A 126 16.76 -4.61 0.36
CA ASN A 126 18.17 -4.49 -0.06
C ASN A 126 18.71 -3.09 0.22
N PHE A 127 17.92 -2.06 -0.08
CA PHE A 127 18.28 -0.68 0.20
C PHE A 127 18.34 -0.43 1.71
N PHE A 128 17.35 -0.91 2.47
CA PHE A 128 17.35 -0.79 3.93
C PHE A 128 18.57 -1.46 4.57
N ARG A 129 18.95 -2.67 4.11
CA ARG A 129 20.18 -3.35 4.55
C ARG A 129 21.44 -2.54 4.24
N SER A 130 21.52 -1.93 3.06
CA SER A 130 22.70 -1.13 2.68
C SER A 130 22.91 0.11 3.56
N MET A 131 21.86 0.60 4.22
CA MET A 131 21.93 1.71 5.16
C MET A 131 22.21 1.28 6.60
N GLN A 132 22.09 -0.01 6.93
CA GLN A 132 22.45 -0.50 8.26
C GLN A 132 23.97 -0.43 8.43
N MET A 133 24.43 0.30 9.44
CA MET A 133 25.85 0.31 9.81
C MET A 133 26.20 -1.01 10.50
N PRO A 134 27.29 -1.70 10.10
CA PRO A 134 27.72 -2.93 10.76
C PRO A 134 27.97 -2.71 12.25
N GLY A 135 27.29 -3.45 13.12
CA GLY A 135 27.51 -3.43 14.58
C GLY A 135 26.45 -2.67 15.42
N GLU A 136 25.41 -2.10 14.82
CA GLU A 136 24.32 -1.38 15.53
C GLU A 136 22.99 -2.15 15.55
N GLU A 137 22.99 -3.45 15.84
CA GLU A 137 21.75 -4.26 15.89
C GLU A 137 20.74 -3.77 16.95
N SER A 138 21.21 -3.11 18.02
CA SER A 138 20.35 -2.49 19.03
C SER A 138 19.54 -1.30 18.51
N SER A 139 19.88 -0.74 17.35
CA SER A 139 19.13 0.33 16.69
C SER A 139 18.09 -0.19 15.68
N LEU A 140 18.22 -1.41 15.18
CA LEU A 140 17.38 -1.93 14.09
C LEU A 140 15.87 -1.82 14.37
N VAL A 141 15.44 -2.24 15.57
CA VAL A 141 14.03 -2.15 15.98
C VAL A 141 13.55 -0.70 15.97
N ARG A 142 14.38 0.25 16.42
CA ARG A 142 14.05 1.67 16.47
C ARG A 142 13.99 2.28 15.08
N GLN A 143 14.92 1.91 14.20
CA GLN A 143 14.96 2.34 12.80
C GLN A 143 13.74 1.83 12.04
N LEU A 144 13.43 0.53 12.16
CA LEU A 144 12.24 -0.07 11.57
C LEU A 144 10.95 0.55 12.11
N LEU A 145 10.87 0.81 13.41
CA LEU A 145 9.70 1.46 14.01
C LEU A 145 9.53 2.88 13.47
N ALA A 146 10.59 3.69 13.47
CA ALA A 146 10.58 5.06 12.94
C ALA A 146 10.16 5.08 11.47
N PHE A 147 10.75 4.19 10.67
CA PHE A 147 10.45 4.04 9.26
C PHE A 147 8.99 3.67 9.01
N ASN A 148 8.46 2.64 9.68
CA ASN A 148 7.08 2.22 9.48
C ASN A 148 6.05 3.23 10.01
N ILE A 149 6.37 4.03 11.04
CA ILE A 149 5.56 5.19 11.42
C ILE A 149 5.54 6.21 10.29
N GLY A 150 6.70 6.49 9.66
CA GLY A 150 6.78 7.34 8.47
C GLY A 150 5.92 6.84 7.32
N VAL A 151 5.98 5.53 7.05
CA VAL A 151 5.17 4.84 6.03
C VAL A 151 3.67 5.06 6.31
N GLU A 152 3.20 4.73 7.51
CA GLU A 152 1.79 4.87 7.87
C GLU A 152 1.31 6.32 7.77
N LEU A 153 2.13 7.30 8.18
CA LEU A 153 1.81 8.73 8.03
C LEU A 153 1.72 9.16 6.55
N GLY A 154 2.63 8.67 5.70
CA GLY A 154 2.60 8.92 4.25
C GLY A 154 1.32 8.36 3.63
N GLN A 155 0.98 7.12 3.97
CA GLN A 155 -0.25 6.47 3.48
C GLN A 155 -1.51 7.21 3.93
N LEU A 156 -1.60 7.58 5.22
CA LEU A 156 -2.76 8.32 5.73
C LEU A 156 -2.93 9.67 5.03
N THR A 157 -1.83 10.33 4.64
CA THR A 157 -1.86 11.58 3.88
C THR A 157 -2.46 11.36 2.48
N ILE A 158 -1.99 10.32 1.78
CA ILE A 158 -2.51 9.94 0.45
C ILE A 158 -3.99 9.53 0.53
N VAL A 159 -4.35 8.71 1.51
CA VAL A 159 -5.73 8.28 1.76
C VAL A 159 -6.65 9.47 2.03
N ALA A 160 -6.24 10.41 2.89
CA ALA A 160 -7.03 11.59 3.19
C ALA A 160 -7.30 12.41 1.91
N PHE A 161 -6.30 12.55 1.05
CA PHE A 161 -6.44 13.24 -0.23
C PHE A 161 -7.42 12.51 -1.17
N ILE A 162 -7.30 11.18 -1.33
CA ILE A 162 -8.20 10.40 -2.20
C ILE A 162 -9.64 10.44 -1.70
N LEU A 163 -9.87 10.27 -0.39
CA LEU A 163 -11.21 10.33 0.19
C LEU A 163 -11.83 11.72 0.04
N LEU A 164 -11.04 12.78 0.12
CA LEU A 164 -11.49 14.14 -0.16
C LEU A 164 -11.90 14.30 -1.63
N LEU A 165 -11.08 13.84 -2.58
CA LEU A 165 -11.43 13.88 -4.01
C LEU A 165 -12.69 13.06 -4.31
N SER A 166 -12.81 11.87 -3.73
CA SER A 166 -13.99 11.02 -3.83
C SER A 166 -15.23 11.75 -3.31
N PHE A 167 -15.13 12.40 -2.14
CA PHE A 167 -16.22 13.18 -1.57
C PHE A 167 -16.62 14.35 -2.48
N LEU A 168 -15.66 15.09 -3.03
CA LEU A 168 -15.94 16.19 -3.96
C LEU A 168 -16.57 15.69 -5.25
N GLY A 169 -16.06 14.61 -5.85
CA GLY A 169 -16.62 14.02 -7.07
C GLY A 169 -18.06 13.54 -6.88
N MET A 170 -18.35 12.89 -5.75
CA MET A 170 -19.69 12.38 -5.47
C MET A 170 -20.67 13.49 -5.05
N LYS A 171 -20.22 14.47 -4.25
CA LYS A 171 -21.11 15.51 -3.72
C LYS A 171 -21.31 16.69 -4.67
N LEU A 172 -20.23 17.16 -5.31
CA LEU A 172 -20.26 18.32 -6.19
C LEU A 172 -20.61 17.95 -7.63
N LEU A 173 -19.95 16.91 -8.17
CA LEU A 173 -20.15 16.46 -9.55
C LEU A 173 -21.22 15.37 -9.69
N ARG A 174 -21.78 14.88 -8.56
CA ARG A 174 -22.82 13.84 -8.53
C ARG A 174 -22.41 12.54 -9.25
N ILE A 175 -21.12 12.23 -9.27
CA ILE A 175 -20.58 11.03 -9.89
C ILE A 175 -21.05 9.81 -9.07
N PRO A 176 -21.68 8.79 -9.68
CA PRO A 176 -22.03 7.56 -8.98
C PRO A 176 -20.79 6.84 -8.45
N GLN A 177 -20.88 6.20 -7.27
CA GLN A 177 -19.77 5.42 -6.68
C GLN A 177 -19.18 4.41 -7.67
N ARG A 178 -20.05 3.79 -8.45
CA ARG A 178 -19.66 2.82 -9.49
C ARG A 178 -18.72 3.45 -10.51
N ASP A 179 -19.07 4.61 -11.04
CA ASP A 179 -18.33 5.28 -12.10
C ASP A 179 -17.01 5.83 -11.56
N TRP A 180 -17.01 6.35 -10.33
CA TRP A 180 -15.79 6.70 -9.61
C TRP A 180 -14.85 5.50 -9.47
N ASN A 181 -15.35 4.37 -8.99
CA ASN A 181 -14.56 3.16 -8.83
C ASN A 181 -14.02 2.63 -10.17
N LEU A 182 -14.85 2.61 -11.22
CA LEU A 182 -14.44 2.21 -12.57
C LEU A 182 -13.33 3.11 -13.11
N PHE A 183 -13.48 4.43 -12.94
CA PHE A 183 -12.51 5.41 -13.39
C PHE A 183 -11.16 5.25 -12.68
N ILE A 184 -11.18 5.22 -11.34
CA ILE A 184 -9.96 5.10 -10.54
C ILE A 184 -9.28 3.73 -10.74
N SER A 185 -10.05 2.64 -10.72
CA SER A 185 -9.50 1.31 -10.96
C SER A 185 -8.96 1.15 -12.38
N GLY A 186 -9.60 1.75 -13.39
CA GLY A 186 -9.11 1.77 -14.77
C GLY A 186 -7.81 2.59 -14.91
N MET A 187 -7.75 3.76 -14.28
CA MET A 187 -6.54 4.58 -14.21
C MET A 187 -5.37 3.85 -13.54
N ALA A 188 -5.63 3.02 -12.53
CA ALA A 188 -4.60 2.23 -11.87
C ALA A 188 -4.19 0.99 -12.67
N ALA A 189 -5.16 0.31 -13.30
CA ALA A 189 -4.93 -0.91 -14.06
C ALA A 189 -4.03 -0.69 -15.29
N GLY A 190 -4.16 0.45 -15.99
CA GLY A 190 -3.37 0.76 -17.18
C GLY A 190 -1.86 0.78 -16.92
N PRO A 191 -1.34 1.66 -16.04
CA PRO A 191 0.07 1.68 -15.66
C PRO A 191 0.52 0.36 -15.04
N ALA A 192 -0.31 -0.29 -14.23
CA ALA A 192 0.03 -1.60 -13.65
C ALA A 192 0.28 -2.66 -14.73
N LEU A 193 -0.56 -2.73 -15.78
CA LEU A 193 -0.33 -3.63 -16.91
C LEU A 193 0.99 -3.36 -17.63
N ILE A 194 1.31 -2.09 -17.88
CA ILE A 194 2.59 -1.71 -18.51
C ILE A 194 3.76 -2.22 -17.66
N MET A 195 3.74 -1.93 -16.35
CA MET A 195 4.79 -2.35 -15.42
C MET A 195 4.93 -3.88 -15.32
N ILE A 196 3.82 -4.63 -15.44
CA ILE A 196 3.88 -6.10 -15.47
C ILE A 196 4.74 -6.58 -16.66
N PHE A 197 4.54 -6.01 -17.86
CA PHE A 197 5.29 -6.41 -19.05
C PHE A 197 6.76 -5.95 -19.00
N GLU A 198 7.02 -4.77 -18.43
CA GLU A 198 8.38 -4.24 -18.30
C GLU A 198 9.22 -5.02 -17.28
N ARG A 199 8.58 -5.58 -16.25
CA ARG A 199 9.26 -6.22 -15.12
C ARG A 199 9.14 -7.75 -15.15
N ILE A 200 8.83 -8.36 -16.30
CA ILE A 200 8.80 -9.82 -16.43
C ILE A 200 10.19 -10.38 -16.06
N PRO A 201 10.28 -11.32 -15.09
CA PRO A 201 11.55 -11.96 -14.75
C PRO A 201 12.15 -12.65 -15.99
N SER A 202 13.42 -12.36 -16.26
CA SER A 202 14.20 -12.96 -17.35
C SER A 202 15.32 -13.84 -16.82
#